data_AF-A0A972J4V1-F1
#
_entry.id   AF-A0A972J4V1-F1
#
_cell.length_a   1.000
_cell.length_b   1.000
_cell.length_c   1.000
_cell.angle_alpha   90.00
_cell.angle_beta   90.00
_cell.angle_gamma   90.00
#
_symmetry.space_group_name_H-M   'P 1'
#
loop_
_entity.id
_entity.type
_entity.pdbx_description
1 polymer ?
#
loop_
_entity_poly.entity_id
_entity_poly.type
_entity_poly.pdbx_seq_one_letter_code
_entity_poly.pdbx_strand_id
1 'polypeptide(L)'
;MWDYTDKVREHFLNPKNVGEIPDADAVGEVGSLACGDALKLYLKLDEKKERIVDAKFQTFGCASAIASSSALTEIIKGKTLDEAMEVSNQEIADFLGGLPEEKMHCSVMGQEALEVAIAKYRGGPVPGHEHVHGEMEGEIVCKCFGITDEFLKKVIRENKLHTVEQVTHFTKAGGGCGGCVPRIKELIGQVMGEQPKEEKKKPGKLSNLRKMQLIQEVLENDVRPLLWADGGDLELIDIDGSTVQIAFRKACA
;
A
#
# COMPACT_ATOMS: atom_id res chain seq x y z
N MET A 1 10.71 13.88 -0.60
CA MET A 1 11.14 13.52 -1.97
C MET A 1 11.37 12.03 -1.94
N TRP A 2 10.68 11.26 -2.78
CA TRP A 2 10.82 9.79 -2.80
C TRP A 2 12.23 9.43 -3.27
N ASP A 3 12.86 8.45 -2.62
CA ASP A 3 14.16 7.97 -3.06
C ASP A 3 13.96 6.89 -4.11
N TYR A 4 14.18 7.26 -5.38
CA TYR A 4 14.05 6.36 -6.52
C TYR A 4 15.41 5.81 -6.90
N THR A 5 15.43 4.52 -7.24
CA THR A 5 16.61 3.89 -7.83
C THR A 5 16.95 4.53 -9.18
N ASP A 6 18.20 4.39 -9.60
CA ASP A 6 18.62 4.84 -10.93
C ASP A 6 17.86 4.11 -12.04
N LYS A 7 17.43 2.86 -11.79
CA LYS A 7 16.64 2.10 -12.75
C LYS A 7 15.20 2.63 -12.87
N VAL A 8 14.56 3.04 -11.76
CA VAL A 8 13.28 3.75 -11.82
C VAL A 8 13.43 5.05 -12.62
N ARG A 9 14.48 5.82 -12.37
CA ARG A 9 14.75 7.07 -13.09
C ARG A 9 14.95 6.82 -14.60
N GLU A 10 15.71 5.80 -14.97
CA GLU A 10 15.94 5.44 -16.37
C GLU A 10 14.66 5.00 -17.08
N HIS A 11 13.85 4.12 -16.47
CA HIS A 11 12.58 3.69 -17.08
C HIS A 11 11.52 4.81 -17.10
N PHE A 12 11.66 5.85 -16.27
CA PHE A 12 10.82 7.05 -16.34
C PHE A 12 11.28 8.03 -17.43
N LEU A 13 12.58 8.32 -17.52
CA LEU A 13 13.14 9.29 -18.46
C LEU A 13 13.22 8.73 -19.89
N ASN A 14 13.56 7.45 -20.02
CA ASN A 14 13.76 6.73 -21.28
C ASN A 14 12.93 5.44 -21.32
N PRO A 15 11.59 5.52 -21.18
CA PRO A 15 10.72 4.35 -21.09
C PRO A 15 10.83 3.47 -22.32
N LYS A 16 10.90 2.16 -22.10
CA LYS A 16 10.95 1.15 -23.15
C LYS A 16 9.54 0.78 -23.59
N ASN A 17 9.36 0.60 -24.90
CA ASN A 17 8.14 0.04 -25.50
C ASN A 17 6.85 0.87 -25.30
N VAL A 18 6.98 2.19 -25.22
CA VAL A 18 5.81 3.09 -25.27
C VAL A 18 5.12 3.00 -26.64
N GLY A 19 3.80 2.97 -26.63
CA GLY A 19 2.96 3.08 -27.83
C GLY A 19 1.81 2.09 -27.86
N GLU A 20 1.23 1.94 -29.05
CA GLU A 20 0.12 1.04 -29.32
C GLU A 20 0.53 -0.03 -30.34
N ILE A 21 -0.16 -1.17 -30.30
CA ILE A 21 -0.10 -2.20 -31.34
C ILE A 21 -1.52 -2.27 -31.94
N PRO A 22 -1.77 -1.68 -33.14
CA PRO A 22 -3.10 -1.62 -33.72
C PRO A 22 -3.78 -2.98 -33.91
N ASP A 23 -2.98 -4.04 -34.13
CA ASP A 23 -3.39 -5.42 -34.33
C ASP A 23 -2.95 -6.34 -33.18
N ALA A 24 -2.94 -5.81 -31.94
CA ALA A 24 -2.63 -6.59 -30.74
C ALA A 24 -3.54 -7.82 -30.62
N ASP A 25 -2.97 -8.95 -30.23
CA ASP A 25 -3.73 -10.17 -29.96
C ASP A 25 -4.43 -10.10 -28.60
N ALA A 26 -3.82 -9.43 -27.62
CA ALA A 26 -4.37 -9.23 -26.29
C ALA A 26 -4.21 -7.79 -25.83
N VAL A 27 -5.25 -7.24 -25.17
CA VAL A 27 -5.24 -5.87 -24.64
C VAL A 27 -5.80 -5.84 -23.22
N GLY A 28 -4.98 -5.38 -22.29
CA GLY A 28 -5.37 -5.15 -20.89
C GLY A 28 -5.52 -3.66 -20.62
N GLU A 29 -6.59 -3.25 -19.93
CA GLU A 29 -6.82 -1.86 -19.57
C GLU A 29 -7.30 -1.82 -18.12
N VAL A 30 -6.62 -1.03 -17.30
CA VAL A 30 -6.87 -0.88 -15.86
C VAL A 30 -6.69 0.57 -15.44
N GLY A 31 -7.31 0.94 -14.32
CA GLY A 31 -7.30 2.29 -13.78
C GLY A 31 -8.21 3.25 -14.55
N SER A 32 -8.16 4.53 -14.17
CA SER A 32 -8.98 5.57 -14.78
C SER A 32 -8.33 6.95 -14.66
N LEU A 33 -8.68 7.84 -15.59
CA LEU A 33 -8.25 9.24 -15.50
C LEU A 33 -8.80 9.93 -14.23
N ALA A 34 -9.92 9.43 -13.69
CA ALA A 34 -10.53 9.93 -12.47
C ALA A 34 -9.73 9.56 -11.22
N CYS A 35 -9.13 8.36 -11.17
CA CYS A 35 -8.31 7.90 -10.04
C CYS A 35 -6.83 8.33 -10.15
N GLY A 36 -6.48 9.01 -11.23
CA GLY A 36 -5.17 9.63 -11.45
C GLY A 36 -4.08 8.72 -11.98
N ASP A 37 -4.37 7.43 -12.18
CA ASP A 37 -3.49 6.48 -12.88
C ASP A 37 -4.32 5.57 -13.80
N ALA A 38 -3.86 5.34 -15.03
CA ALA A 38 -4.46 4.43 -16.00
C ALA A 38 -3.37 3.75 -16.83
N LEU A 39 -3.55 2.48 -17.16
CA LEU A 39 -2.61 1.70 -17.94
C LEU A 39 -3.36 0.86 -18.98
N LYS A 40 -2.93 0.98 -20.22
CA LYS A 40 -3.32 0.12 -21.33
C LYS A 40 -2.10 -0.64 -21.85
N LEU A 41 -2.15 -1.96 -21.74
CA LEU A 41 -1.10 -2.89 -22.14
C LEU A 41 -1.53 -3.66 -23.40
N TYR A 42 -0.67 -3.67 -24.41
CA TYR A 42 -0.86 -4.36 -25.68
C TYR A 42 0.13 -5.51 -25.78
N LEU A 43 -0.34 -6.71 -26.11
CA LEU A 43 0.51 -7.89 -26.36
C LEU A 43 0.29 -8.38 -27.79
N LYS A 44 1.40 -8.65 -28.48
CA LYS A 44 1.43 -9.37 -29.75
C LYS A 44 2.01 -10.75 -29.52
N LEU A 45 1.35 -11.79 -30.03
CA LEU A 45 1.80 -13.16 -29.90
C LEU A 45 2.50 -13.64 -31.18
N ASP A 46 3.30 -14.70 -31.04
CA ASP A 46 3.90 -15.40 -32.18
C ASP A 46 2.84 -16.10 -33.04
N GLU A 47 3.25 -16.66 -34.18
CA GLU A 47 2.34 -17.34 -35.12
C GLU A 47 1.60 -18.53 -34.46
N LYS A 48 2.23 -19.18 -33.48
CA LYS A 48 1.64 -20.28 -32.71
C LYS A 48 0.71 -19.80 -31.60
N LYS A 49 0.71 -18.49 -31.34
CA LYS A 49 -0.05 -17.80 -30.29
C LYS A 49 0.23 -18.29 -28.88
N GLU A 50 1.49 -18.64 -28.61
CA GLU A 50 1.95 -19.11 -27.31
C GLU A 50 2.87 -18.09 -26.62
N ARG A 51 3.69 -17.35 -27.39
CA ARG A 51 4.73 -16.46 -26.86
C ARG A 51 4.48 -15.00 -27.18
N ILE A 52 4.80 -14.12 -26.23
CA ILE A 52 4.72 -12.67 -26.40
C ILE A 52 5.94 -12.21 -27.21
N VAL A 53 5.73 -11.81 -28.48
CA VAL A 53 6.80 -11.32 -29.37
C VAL A 53 6.99 -9.82 -29.31
N ASP A 54 5.91 -9.08 -29.02
CA ASP A 54 5.98 -7.66 -28.72
C ASP A 54 4.98 -7.32 -27.62
N ALA A 55 5.35 -6.31 -26.83
CA ALA A 55 4.53 -5.75 -25.79
C ALA A 55 4.73 -4.25 -25.80
N LYS A 56 3.65 -3.48 -25.78
CA LYS A 56 3.67 -2.03 -25.69
C LYS A 56 2.69 -1.53 -24.66
N PHE A 57 2.89 -0.32 -24.18
CA PHE A 57 1.96 0.29 -23.23
C PHE A 57 1.68 1.76 -23.53
N GLN A 58 0.51 2.19 -23.08
CA GLN A 58 0.14 3.59 -22.88
C GLN A 58 -0.27 3.74 -21.42
N THR A 59 0.30 4.71 -20.72
CA THR A 59 -0.07 4.98 -19.33
C THR A 59 -0.24 6.47 -19.10
N PHE A 60 -1.16 6.79 -18.22
CA PHE A 60 -1.29 8.09 -17.58
C PHE A 60 -1.05 7.87 -16.10
N GLY A 61 -0.13 8.59 -15.48
CA GLY A 61 0.15 8.40 -14.07
C GLY A 61 1.46 9.01 -13.61
N CYS A 62 1.84 8.70 -12.38
CA CYS A 62 3.09 9.18 -11.80
C CYS A 62 4.35 8.52 -12.40
N ALA A 63 5.53 9.02 -12.05
CA ALA A 63 6.81 8.47 -12.53
C ALA A 63 6.95 6.96 -12.25
N SER A 64 6.44 6.48 -11.11
CA SER A 64 6.42 5.06 -10.77
C SER A 64 5.49 4.25 -11.68
N ALA A 65 4.36 4.81 -12.13
CA ALA A 65 3.48 4.12 -13.07
C ALA A 65 4.18 3.91 -14.42
N ILE A 66 4.81 4.95 -14.97
CA ILE A 66 5.57 4.86 -16.22
C ILE A 66 6.72 3.85 -16.10
N ALA A 67 7.48 3.91 -15.00
CA ALA A 67 8.59 3.00 -14.79
C ALA A 67 8.12 1.55 -14.64
N SER A 68 7.07 1.28 -13.87
CA SER A 68 6.50 -0.06 -13.69
C SER A 68 5.94 -0.63 -14.99
N SER A 69 5.21 0.16 -15.78
CA SER A 69 4.70 -0.28 -17.08
C SER A 69 5.81 -0.58 -18.08
N SER A 70 6.86 0.26 -18.10
CA SER A 70 8.03 0.00 -18.94
C SER A 70 8.77 -1.27 -18.51
N ALA A 71 9.03 -1.46 -17.21
CA ALA A 71 9.65 -2.65 -16.68
C ALA A 71 8.85 -3.92 -17.03
N LEU A 72 7.53 -3.88 -16.83
CA LEU A 72 6.64 -4.98 -17.18
C LEU A 72 6.80 -5.41 -18.63
N THR A 73 6.78 -4.47 -19.58
CA THR A 73 6.92 -4.81 -21.00
C THR A 73 8.26 -5.46 -21.33
N GLU A 74 9.34 -5.16 -20.61
CA GLU A 74 10.62 -5.84 -20.81
C GLU A 74 10.63 -7.24 -20.18
N ILE A 75 10.01 -7.41 -19.00
CA ILE A 75 9.94 -8.70 -18.30
C ILE A 75 9.16 -9.74 -19.11
N ILE A 76 8.04 -9.36 -19.71
CA ILE A 76 7.12 -10.32 -20.35
C ILE A 76 7.49 -10.66 -21.80
N LYS A 77 8.34 -9.86 -22.46
CA LYS A 77 8.77 -10.13 -23.84
C LYS A 77 9.56 -11.43 -23.93
N GLY A 78 9.14 -12.31 -24.83
CA GLY A 78 9.70 -13.64 -25.04
C GLY A 78 9.12 -14.73 -24.13
N LYS A 79 8.40 -14.37 -23.06
CA LYS A 79 7.70 -15.32 -22.19
C LYS A 79 6.46 -15.90 -22.90
N THR A 80 6.07 -17.11 -22.53
CA THR A 80 4.75 -17.64 -22.88
C THR A 80 3.65 -16.93 -22.07
N LEU A 81 2.39 -17.07 -22.48
CA LEU A 81 1.28 -16.54 -21.69
C LEU A 81 1.22 -17.12 -20.27
N ASP A 82 1.56 -18.40 -20.11
CA ASP A 82 1.60 -19.03 -18.78
C ASP A 82 2.76 -18.47 -17.94
N GLU A 83 3.95 -18.33 -18.52
CA GLU A 83 5.11 -17.74 -17.84
C GLU A 83 4.88 -16.26 -17.49
N ALA A 84 4.17 -15.53 -18.34
CA ALA A 84 3.81 -14.14 -18.10
C ALA A 84 2.77 -14.02 -16.97
N MET A 85 1.82 -14.94 -16.86
CA MET A 85 0.80 -14.94 -15.81
C MET A 85 1.39 -15.06 -14.39
N GLU A 86 2.57 -15.67 -14.26
CA GLU A 86 3.28 -15.79 -12.98
C GLU A 86 4.05 -14.51 -12.58
N VAL A 87 4.10 -13.49 -13.44
CA VAL A 87 4.79 -12.23 -13.15
C VAL A 87 4.03 -11.45 -12.09
N SER A 88 4.63 -11.30 -10.92
CA SER A 88 4.05 -10.58 -9.78
C SER A 88 4.44 -9.10 -9.76
N ASN A 89 3.67 -8.29 -9.04
CA ASN A 89 4.00 -6.90 -8.72
C ASN A 89 5.37 -6.78 -8.03
N GLN A 90 5.76 -7.77 -7.24
CA GLN A 90 7.07 -7.80 -6.60
C GLN A 90 8.19 -8.01 -7.63
N GLU A 91 8.02 -8.88 -8.63
CA GLU A 91 9.01 -9.06 -9.70
C GLU A 91 9.19 -7.77 -10.51
N ILE A 92 8.12 -7.01 -10.75
CA ILE A 92 8.19 -5.69 -11.41
C ILE A 92 8.97 -4.69 -10.54
N ALA A 93 8.67 -4.64 -9.23
CA ALA A 93 9.37 -3.76 -8.30
C ALA A 93 10.86 -4.14 -8.17
N ASP A 94 11.17 -5.43 -8.05
CA ASP A 94 12.52 -5.97 -7.95
C ASP A 94 13.32 -5.73 -9.22
N PHE A 95 12.67 -5.86 -10.40
CA PHE A 95 13.30 -5.49 -11.67
C PHE A 95 13.73 -4.03 -11.64
N LEU A 96 12.95 -3.12 -11.07
CA LEU A 96 13.31 -1.71 -10.90
C LEU A 96 14.33 -1.44 -9.79
N GLY A 97 14.83 -2.47 -9.10
CA GLY A 97 15.73 -2.34 -7.94
C GLY A 97 15.01 -1.98 -6.65
N GLY A 98 13.68 -2.11 -6.63
CA GLY A 98 12.79 -1.71 -5.55
C GLY A 98 11.96 -0.47 -5.91
N LEU A 99 10.81 -0.36 -5.25
CA LEU A 99 9.96 0.84 -5.24
C LEU A 99 9.74 1.26 -3.78
N PRO A 100 9.63 2.58 -3.51
CA PRO A 100 9.12 3.04 -2.22
C PRO A 100 7.77 2.39 -1.93
N GLU A 101 7.52 2.05 -0.67
CA GLU A 101 6.32 1.32 -0.25
C GLU A 101 5.05 2.04 -0.71
N GLU A 102 5.03 3.37 -0.56
CA GLU A 102 3.95 4.29 -0.92
C GLU A 102 3.67 4.36 -2.44
N LYS A 103 4.47 3.69 -3.26
CA LYS A 103 4.34 3.60 -4.72
C LYS A 103 4.14 2.17 -5.22
N MET A 104 3.98 1.20 -4.33
CA MET A 104 3.76 -0.20 -4.71
C MET A 104 2.47 -0.42 -5.51
N HIS A 105 1.46 0.44 -5.39
CA HIS A 105 0.27 0.37 -6.25
C HIS A 105 0.58 0.42 -7.75
N CYS A 106 1.69 1.06 -8.14
CA CYS A 106 2.10 1.16 -9.55
C CYS A 106 2.54 -0.19 -10.11
N SER A 107 3.16 -1.05 -9.30
CA SER A 107 3.51 -2.41 -9.74
C SER A 107 2.30 -3.34 -9.71
N VAL A 108 1.39 -3.16 -8.74
CA VAL A 108 0.11 -3.90 -8.71
C VAL A 108 -0.71 -3.63 -9.97
N MET A 109 -0.87 -2.35 -10.35
CA MET A 109 -1.56 -1.97 -11.58
C MET A 109 -0.93 -2.59 -12.84
N GLY A 110 0.40 -2.71 -12.87
CA GLY A 110 1.10 -3.41 -13.96
C GLY A 110 0.72 -4.88 -14.06
N GLN A 111 0.75 -5.61 -12.94
CA GLN A 111 0.33 -7.00 -12.87
C GLN A 111 -1.14 -7.16 -13.30
N GLU A 112 -2.04 -6.31 -12.79
CA GLU A 112 -3.46 -6.36 -13.15
C GLU A 112 -3.69 -6.15 -14.64
N ALA A 113 -2.99 -5.19 -15.27
CA ALA A 113 -3.09 -4.98 -16.70
C ALA A 113 -2.70 -6.23 -17.50
N LEU A 114 -1.69 -6.96 -17.04
CA LEU A 114 -1.26 -8.21 -17.66
C LEU A 114 -2.32 -9.30 -17.50
N GLU A 115 -2.84 -9.50 -16.29
CA GLU A 115 -3.88 -10.49 -16.01
C GLU A 115 -5.13 -10.24 -16.85
N VAL A 116 -5.57 -8.97 -16.96
CA VAL A 116 -6.71 -8.56 -17.79
C VAL A 116 -6.45 -8.84 -19.27
N ALA A 117 -5.24 -8.55 -19.77
CA ALA A 117 -4.88 -8.81 -21.17
C ALA A 117 -4.98 -10.31 -21.47
N ILE A 118 -4.36 -11.14 -20.63
CA ILE A 118 -4.31 -12.60 -20.81
C ILE A 118 -5.70 -13.21 -20.65
N ALA A 119 -6.49 -12.78 -19.66
CA ALA A 119 -7.85 -13.26 -19.44
C ALA A 119 -8.75 -12.98 -20.65
N LYS A 120 -8.71 -11.75 -21.19
CA LYS A 120 -9.45 -11.37 -22.41
C LYS A 120 -9.05 -12.21 -23.60
N TYR A 121 -7.75 -12.48 -23.78
CA TYR A 121 -7.26 -13.34 -24.86
C TYR A 121 -7.74 -14.78 -24.73
N ARG A 122 -7.76 -15.33 -23.52
CA ARG A 122 -8.23 -16.70 -23.23
C ARG A 122 -9.75 -16.85 -23.23
N GLY A 123 -10.50 -15.74 -23.31
CA GLY A 123 -11.97 -15.74 -23.16
C GLY A 123 -12.43 -16.11 -21.75
N GLY A 124 -11.57 -15.93 -20.75
CA GLY A 124 -11.88 -16.19 -19.34
C GLY A 124 -12.53 -14.99 -18.65
N PRO A 125 -12.98 -15.16 -17.38
CA PRO A 125 -13.43 -14.06 -16.56
C PRO A 125 -12.30 -13.03 -16.39
N VAL A 126 -12.62 -11.76 -16.59
CA VAL A 126 -11.67 -10.65 -16.42
C VAL A 126 -11.65 -10.28 -14.94
N PRO A 127 -10.49 -10.32 -14.25
CA PRO A 127 -10.38 -9.84 -12.87
C PRO A 127 -10.80 -8.37 -12.82
N GLY A 128 -11.90 -8.08 -12.13
CA GLY A 128 -12.60 -6.81 -12.25
C GLY A 128 -12.13 -5.76 -11.24
N HIS A 129 -11.14 -4.94 -11.59
CA HIS A 129 -10.77 -3.74 -10.81
C HIS A 129 -10.69 -2.52 -11.75
N GLU A 130 -11.72 -1.67 -11.66
CA GLU A 130 -12.00 -0.42 -12.43
C GLU A 130 -12.43 -0.51 -13.93
N HIS A 131 -13.64 0.00 -14.17
CA HIS A 131 -14.12 0.79 -15.32
C HIS A 131 -13.86 0.39 -16.78
N VAL A 132 -13.78 -0.89 -17.13
CA VAL A 132 -14.03 -1.33 -18.52
C VAL A 132 -15.06 -2.45 -18.55
N HIS A 133 -16.33 -2.07 -18.72
CA HIS A 133 -17.47 -2.91 -19.15
C HIS A 133 -17.38 -4.41 -18.80
N GLY A 134 -17.49 -4.75 -17.52
CA GLY A 134 -17.49 -6.13 -17.06
C GLY A 134 -17.83 -6.23 -15.58
N GLU A 135 -18.50 -7.32 -15.20
CA GLU A 135 -18.99 -7.61 -13.86
C GLU A 135 -17.84 -7.48 -12.83
N MET A 136 -17.98 -6.55 -11.87
CA MET A 136 -17.03 -6.46 -10.76
C MET A 136 -17.25 -7.66 -9.84
N GLU A 137 -16.23 -8.51 -9.70
CA GLU A 137 -16.28 -9.56 -8.68
C GLU A 137 -16.04 -8.94 -7.29
N GLY A 138 -17.00 -9.16 -6.39
CA GLY A 138 -16.96 -8.71 -5.00
C GLY A 138 -17.79 -7.45 -4.70
N GLU A 139 -17.84 -7.10 -3.41
CA GLU A 139 -18.51 -5.91 -2.89
C GLU A 139 -17.57 -4.70 -2.97
N ILE A 140 -18.05 -3.55 -3.47
CA ILE A 140 -17.26 -2.31 -3.48
C ILE A 140 -17.01 -1.84 -2.04
N VAL A 141 -15.74 -1.84 -1.65
CA VAL A 141 -15.27 -1.38 -0.33
C VAL A 141 -14.84 0.09 -0.38
N CYS A 142 -14.00 0.46 -1.36
CA CYS A 142 -13.58 1.85 -1.53
C CYS A 142 -14.32 2.50 -2.71
N LYS A 143 -15.31 3.34 -2.41
CA LYS A 143 -16.08 4.06 -3.45
C LYS A 143 -15.27 5.14 -4.16
N CYS A 144 -14.21 5.67 -3.54
CA CYS A 144 -13.37 6.71 -4.15
C CYS A 144 -12.55 6.20 -5.33
N PHE A 145 -12.09 4.95 -5.25
CA PHE A 145 -11.18 4.33 -6.22
C PHE A 145 -11.75 3.03 -6.81
N GLY A 146 -13.03 2.74 -6.59
CA GLY A 146 -13.70 1.58 -7.17
C GLY A 146 -13.18 0.20 -6.72
N ILE A 147 -12.58 0.11 -5.52
CA ILE A 147 -11.89 -1.11 -5.06
C ILE A 147 -12.86 -2.06 -4.34
N THR A 148 -12.84 -3.34 -4.74
CA THR A 148 -13.68 -4.40 -4.15
C THR A 148 -13.00 -5.13 -3.00
N ASP A 149 -13.79 -5.86 -2.22
CA ASP A 149 -13.27 -6.71 -1.14
C ASP A 149 -12.41 -7.86 -1.66
N GLU A 150 -12.78 -8.49 -2.77
CA GLU A 150 -11.98 -9.55 -3.42
C GLU A 150 -10.60 -9.03 -3.85
N PHE A 151 -10.52 -7.82 -4.40
CA PHE A 151 -9.23 -7.18 -4.70
C PHE A 151 -8.36 -7.06 -3.46
N LEU A 152 -8.94 -6.47 -2.41
CA LEU A 152 -8.23 -6.19 -1.17
C LEU A 152 -7.73 -7.51 -0.58
N LYS A 153 -8.58 -8.55 -0.55
CA LYS A 153 -8.19 -9.87 -0.06
C LYS A 153 -7.05 -10.47 -0.88
N LYS A 154 -7.08 -10.35 -2.21
CA LYS A 154 -6.01 -10.81 -3.11
C LYS A 154 -4.69 -10.11 -2.78
N VAL A 155 -4.67 -8.78 -2.84
CA VAL A 155 -3.46 -7.97 -2.62
C VAL A 155 -2.90 -8.16 -1.20
N ILE A 156 -3.76 -8.21 -0.18
CA ILE A 156 -3.38 -8.49 1.21
C ILE A 156 -2.70 -9.86 1.31
N ARG A 157 -3.23 -10.89 0.65
CA ARG A 157 -2.70 -12.25 0.72
C ARG A 157 -1.36 -12.38 0.01
N GLU A 158 -1.28 -11.89 -1.22
CA GLU A 158 -0.08 -11.98 -2.06
C GLU A 158 1.11 -11.22 -1.45
N ASN A 159 0.84 -10.06 -0.88
CA ASN A 159 1.88 -9.17 -0.33
C ASN A 159 2.01 -9.25 1.20
N LYS A 160 1.23 -10.12 1.86
CA LYS A 160 1.21 -10.31 3.33
C LYS A 160 1.05 -8.99 4.10
N LEU A 161 0.03 -8.22 3.74
CA LEU A 161 -0.20 -6.89 4.30
C LEU A 161 -0.92 -7.00 5.66
N HIS A 162 -0.39 -6.33 6.68
CA HIS A 162 -0.89 -6.43 8.06
C HIS A 162 -1.52 -5.13 8.57
N THR A 163 -1.33 -4.02 7.87
CA THR A 163 -1.82 -2.70 8.30
C THR A 163 -2.65 -2.03 7.22
N VAL A 164 -3.52 -1.10 7.62
CA VAL A 164 -4.33 -0.32 6.65
C VAL A 164 -3.42 0.53 5.76
N GLU A 165 -2.36 1.10 6.32
CA GLU A 165 -1.40 1.92 5.60
C GLU A 165 -0.72 1.14 4.48
N GLN A 166 -0.27 -0.08 4.77
CA GLN A 166 0.23 -1.02 3.76
C GLN A 166 -0.81 -1.28 2.66
N VAL A 167 -2.06 -1.57 3.03
CA VAL A 167 -3.13 -1.75 2.04
C VAL A 167 -3.33 -0.50 1.19
N THR A 168 -3.28 0.69 1.79
CA THR A 168 -3.36 1.96 1.06
C THR A 168 -2.20 2.12 0.08
N HIS A 169 -0.99 1.77 0.47
CA HIS A 169 0.20 1.88 -0.38
C HIS A 169 0.17 0.96 -1.61
N PHE A 170 -0.46 -0.21 -1.49
CA PHE A 170 -0.58 -1.18 -2.59
C PHE A 170 -1.86 -1.03 -3.42
N THR A 171 -2.92 -0.43 -2.88
CA THR A 171 -4.24 -0.38 -3.54
C THR A 171 -4.81 1.02 -3.71
N LYS A 172 -4.26 2.05 -3.06
CA LYS A 172 -4.86 3.38 -2.83
C LYS A 172 -6.10 3.40 -1.91
N ALA A 173 -6.72 2.25 -1.60
CA ALA A 173 -7.88 2.20 -0.72
C ALA A 173 -7.54 2.76 0.67
N GLY A 174 -8.35 3.68 1.18
CA GLY A 174 -8.13 4.33 2.48
C GLY A 174 -7.34 5.64 2.42
N GLY A 175 -6.65 5.95 1.31
CA GLY A 175 -5.88 7.20 1.15
C GLY A 175 -6.70 8.43 0.70
N GLY A 176 -7.97 8.23 0.32
CA GLY A 176 -8.90 9.28 -0.10
C GLY A 176 -9.68 9.87 1.08
N CYS A 177 -11.00 9.60 1.12
CA CYS A 177 -11.87 10.10 2.20
C CYS A 177 -11.75 9.33 3.53
N GLY A 178 -11.04 8.20 3.55
CA GLY A 178 -10.88 7.34 4.73
C GLY A 178 -12.12 6.51 5.12
N GLY A 179 -13.28 6.68 4.47
CA GLY A 179 -14.53 6.01 4.87
C GLY A 179 -14.50 4.48 4.81
N CYS A 180 -13.64 3.89 3.99
CA CYS A 180 -13.47 2.44 3.87
C CYS A 180 -12.48 1.82 4.88
N VAL A 181 -11.76 2.65 5.67
CA VAL A 181 -10.72 2.18 6.61
C VAL A 181 -11.23 1.14 7.61
N PRO A 182 -12.42 1.28 8.24
CA PRO A 182 -12.93 0.25 9.14
C PRO A 182 -13.10 -1.11 8.45
N ARG A 183 -13.65 -1.11 7.23
CA ARG A 183 -13.84 -2.32 6.43
C ARG A 183 -12.52 -2.95 5.99
N ILE A 184 -11.53 -2.13 5.63
CA ILE A 184 -10.17 -2.62 5.31
C ILE A 184 -9.57 -3.37 6.51
N LYS A 185 -9.72 -2.85 7.73
CA LYS A 185 -9.24 -3.52 8.96
C LYS A 185 -9.87 -4.89 9.16
N GLU A 186 -11.19 -5.00 8.92
CA GLU A 186 -11.90 -6.28 8.99
C GLU A 186 -11.35 -7.28 7.97
N LEU A 187 -11.13 -6.84 6.73
CA LEU A 187 -10.61 -7.68 5.65
C LEU A 187 -9.20 -8.18 5.93
N ILE A 188 -8.32 -7.33 6.49
CA ILE A 188 -6.99 -7.75 6.93
C ILE A 188 -7.10 -8.90 7.95
N GLY A 189 -7.96 -8.75 8.96
CA GLY A 189 -8.18 -9.79 9.96
C GLY A 189 -8.74 -11.09 9.36
N GLN A 190 -9.68 -10.99 8.42
CA GLN A 190 -10.24 -12.15 7.73
C GLN A 190 -9.18 -12.93 6.94
N VAL A 191 -8.31 -12.23 6.19
CA VAL A 191 -7.33 -12.87 5.30
C VAL A 191 -6.16 -13.44 6.07
N MET A 192 -5.68 -12.74 7.10
CA MET A 192 -4.52 -13.17 7.89
C MET A 192 -4.86 -14.24 8.93
N GLY A 193 -6.13 -14.64 9.07
CA GLY A 193 -6.56 -15.62 10.08
C GLY A 193 -6.42 -15.12 11.52
N GLU A 194 -6.18 -13.81 11.69
CA GLU A 194 -6.10 -13.16 12.98
C GLU A 194 -7.43 -12.43 13.21
N GLN A 195 -8.17 -12.81 14.26
CA GLN A 195 -9.08 -11.85 14.89
C GLN A 195 -8.30 -10.55 15.08
N PRO A 196 -8.91 -9.36 14.85
CA PRO A 196 -8.19 -8.11 14.91
C PRO A 196 -7.46 -8.03 16.25
N LYS A 197 -6.15 -8.29 16.24
CA LYS A 197 -5.28 -7.93 17.35
C LYS A 197 -5.29 -6.42 17.29
N GLU A 198 -6.10 -5.82 18.17
CA GLU A 198 -5.87 -4.44 18.56
C GLU A 198 -4.37 -4.28 18.74
N GLU A 199 -3.74 -3.41 17.93
CA GLU A 199 -2.45 -2.87 18.27
C GLU A 199 -2.60 -2.08 19.57
N LYS A 200 -2.45 -2.79 20.67
CA LYS A 200 -1.91 -2.24 21.90
C LYS A 200 -0.66 -3.04 22.17
N LYS A 201 0.50 -2.48 21.83
CA LYS A 201 1.66 -2.68 22.70
C LYS A 201 1.25 -2.12 24.08
N LYS A 202 0.61 -2.96 24.90
CA LYS A 202 0.54 -2.71 26.34
C LYS A 202 2.01 -2.66 26.78
N PRO A 203 2.50 -1.57 27.38
CA PRO A 203 3.70 -1.69 28.18
C PRO A 203 3.38 -2.80 29.19
N GLY A 204 4.20 -3.85 29.23
CA GLY A 204 4.07 -4.85 30.28
C GLY A 204 3.93 -4.14 31.62
N LYS A 205 3.05 -4.63 32.50
CA LYS A 205 2.75 -4.01 33.81
C LYS A 205 4.02 -3.37 34.36
N LEU A 206 4.09 -2.04 34.35
CA LEU A 206 5.24 -1.30 34.85
C LEU A 206 5.51 -1.82 36.26
N SER A 207 6.72 -2.32 36.51
CA SER A 207 7.12 -2.63 37.87
C SER A 207 6.93 -1.38 38.74
N ASN A 208 6.65 -1.56 40.02
CA ASN A 208 6.47 -0.42 40.93
C ASN A 208 7.68 0.53 40.88
N LEU A 209 8.89 0.00 40.69
CA LEU A 209 10.11 0.78 40.48
C LEU A 209 10.04 1.65 39.21
N ARG A 210 9.59 1.09 38.09
CA ARG A 210 9.52 1.83 36.82
C ARG A 210 8.37 2.85 36.80
N LYS A 211 7.27 2.57 37.52
CA LYS A 211 6.21 3.56 37.76
C LYS A 211 6.74 4.75 38.55
N MET A 212 7.47 4.50 39.65
CA MET A 212 8.06 5.55 40.48
C MET A 212 9.01 6.45 39.67
N GLN A 213 9.87 5.84 38.85
CA GLN A 213 10.79 6.59 37.97
C GLN A 213 10.05 7.51 37.00
N LEU A 214 9.02 7.00 36.32
CA LEU A 214 8.22 7.80 35.38
C LEU A 214 7.45 8.94 36.07
N ILE A 215 6.88 8.67 37.25
CA ILE A 215 6.19 9.69 38.04
C ILE A 215 7.19 10.78 38.45
N GLN A 216 8.38 10.42 38.91
CA GLN A 216 9.43 11.39 39.25
C GLN A 216 9.87 12.21 38.04
N GLU A 217 10.07 11.57 36.89
CA GLU A 217 10.46 12.23 35.63
C GLU A 217 9.43 13.28 35.19
N VAL A 218 8.14 12.94 35.21
CA VAL A 218 7.05 13.88 34.87
C VAL A 218 6.98 15.02 35.89
N LEU A 219 7.11 14.71 37.18
CA LEU A 219 7.10 15.75 38.21
C LEU A 219 8.28 16.73 38.03
N GLU A 220 9.47 16.25 37.71
CA GLU A 220 10.66 17.08 37.52
C GLU A 220 10.66 17.87 36.21
N ASN A 221 10.22 17.27 35.10
CA ASN A 221 10.35 17.88 33.79
C ASN A 221 9.12 18.70 33.37
N ASP A 222 7.93 18.31 33.81
CA ASP A 222 6.68 18.91 33.33
C ASP A 222 5.99 19.75 34.42
N VAL A 223 5.96 19.27 35.67
CA VAL A 223 5.14 19.89 36.73
C VAL A 223 5.91 20.92 37.56
N ARG A 224 7.08 20.57 38.08
CA ARG A 224 7.89 21.47 38.93
C ARG A 224 8.33 22.76 38.22
N PRO A 225 8.71 22.76 36.93
CA PRO A 225 9.07 24.00 36.24
C PRO A 225 7.92 25.00 36.18
N LEU A 226 6.68 24.51 36.03
CA LEU A 226 5.48 25.35 36.08
C LEU A 226 5.24 25.92 37.49
N LEU A 227 5.38 25.10 38.52
CA LEU A 227 5.21 25.55 39.90
C LEU A 227 6.29 26.54 40.34
N TRP A 228 7.53 26.36 39.90
CA TRP A 228 8.62 27.31 40.16
C TRP A 228 8.37 28.68 39.53
N ALA A 229 7.72 28.73 38.36
CA ALA A 229 7.33 29.99 37.74
C ALA A 229 6.37 30.78 38.64
N ASP A 230 5.53 30.09 39.40
CA ASP A 230 4.59 30.67 40.38
C ASP A 230 5.17 30.78 41.80
N GLY A 231 6.48 30.54 41.97
CA GLY A 231 7.17 30.61 43.27
C GLY A 231 6.86 29.45 44.24
N GLY A 232 6.14 28.44 43.77
CA GLY A 232 5.85 27.22 44.50
C GLY A 232 6.75 26.06 44.12
N ASP A 233 6.61 24.95 44.83
CA ASP A 233 7.29 23.67 44.55
C ASP A 233 6.40 22.52 45.03
N LEU A 234 6.80 21.27 44.75
CA LEU A 234 6.16 20.08 45.30
C LEU A 234 7.18 19.03 45.71
N GLU A 235 6.75 18.15 46.61
CA GLU A 235 7.44 16.94 47.01
C GLU A 235 6.51 15.74 46.83
N LEU A 236 7.04 14.65 46.27
CA LEU A 236 6.33 13.37 46.19
C LEU A 236 6.36 12.68 47.56
N ILE A 237 5.19 12.39 48.13
CA ILE A 237 5.04 11.79 49.47
C ILE A 237 4.86 10.28 49.38
N ASP A 238 3.93 9.81 48.55
CA ASP A 238 3.62 8.39 48.42
C ASP A 238 2.99 8.05 47.06
N ILE A 239 3.08 6.78 46.67
CA ILE A 239 2.42 6.22 45.48
C ILE A 239 1.70 4.94 45.90
N ASP A 240 0.37 5.02 46.04
CA ASP A 240 -0.49 3.86 46.30
C ASP A 240 -1.28 3.48 45.03
N GLY A 241 -0.84 2.43 44.36
CA GLY A 241 -1.48 1.90 43.16
C GLY A 241 -1.42 2.85 41.96
N SER A 242 -2.47 3.66 41.80
CA SER A 242 -2.57 4.72 40.77
C SER A 242 -2.79 6.11 41.37
N THR A 243 -2.80 6.21 42.70
CA THR A 243 -2.93 7.46 43.44
C THR A 243 -1.55 7.97 43.80
N VAL A 244 -1.21 9.17 43.34
CA VAL A 244 0.05 9.85 43.65
C VAL A 244 -0.24 10.92 44.70
N GLN A 245 0.36 10.80 45.88
CA GLN A 245 0.25 11.80 46.93
C GLN A 245 1.45 12.75 46.87
N ILE A 246 1.17 14.04 46.73
CA ILE A 246 2.17 15.11 46.71
C ILE A 246 1.88 16.13 47.80
N ALA A 247 2.92 16.78 48.30
CA ALA A 247 2.82 17.93 49.18
C ALA A 247 3.39 19.16 48.46
N PHE A 248 2.60 20.22 48.36
CA PHE A 248 3.10 21.50 47.86
C PHE A 248 4.02 22.16 48.90
N ARG A 249 5.13 22.73 48.45
CA ARG A 249 6.15 23.39 49.26
C ARG A 249 6.38 24.80 48.74
N LYS A 250 6.13 25.82 49.57
CA LYS A 250 6.10 27.25 49.17
C LYS A 250 5.02 27.48 48.09
N ALA A 251 4.45 28.66 47.85
CA ALA A 251 4.53 29.95 48.50
C ALA A 251 3.27 30.22 49.34
N CYS A 252 3.47 30.65 50.58
CA CYS A 252 2.64 31.67 51.21
C CYS A 252 3.61 32.75 51.69
N ALA A 253 3.67 33.86 50.95
CA ALA A 253 3.94 35.18 51.52
C ALA A 253 2.64 35.97 51.35
#